data_AF-A0A9E3L423-F1
#
_entry.id   AF-A0A9E3L423-F1
#
_cell.length_a   1.000
_cell.length_b   1.000
_cell.length_c   1.000
_cell.angle_alpha   90.00
_cell.angle_beta   90.00
_cell.angle_gamma   90.00
#
_symmetry.space_group_name_H-M   'P 1'
#
loop_
_entity.id
_entity.type
_entity.pdbx_description
1 polymer ?
#
loop_
_entity_poly.entity_id
_entity_poly.type
_entity_poly.pdbx_seq_one_letter_code
_entity_poly.pdbx_strand_id
1 'polypeptide(L)' 'MYLGMDVGTSGVKAVLVDEAGAIVATSSRALTLSHPYPLWSEQDPDTW' A
#
# COMPACT_ATOMS: atom_id res chain seq x y z
N MET A 1 10.58 15.89 8.26
CA MET A 1 9.43 14.97 8.05
C MET A 1 9.88 13.78 7.22
N TYR A 2 9.28 12.61 7.42
CA TYR A 2 9.59 11.36 6.72
C TYR A 2 8.29 10.67 6.25
N LEU A 3 8.33 10.03 5.09
CA LEU A 3 7.20 9.26 4.54
C LEU A 3 7.54 7.78 4.52
N GLY A 4 6.73 6.97 5.19
CA GLY A 4 6.75 5.52 5.09
C GLY A 4 5.66 5.03 4.15
N MET A 5 5.98 4.04 3.31
CA MET A 5 5.02 3.36 2.44
C MET A 5 5.13 1.85 2.63
N ASP A 6 3.98 1.19 2.79
CA ASP A 6 3.81 -0.25 2.88
C ASP A 6 2.95 -0.70 1.69
N VAL A 7 3.57 -1.40 0.74
CA VAL A 7 2.91 -1.92 -0.46
C VAL A 7 2.56 -3.38 -0.20
N GLY A 8 1.32 -3.61 0.23
CA GLY A 8 0.79 -4.93 0.55
C GLY A 8 -0.11 -5.49 -0.55
N THR A 9 -0.41 -6.78 -0.45
CA THR A 9 -1.24 -7.49 -1.44
C THR A 9 -2.68 -6.99 -1.50
N SER A 10 -3.24 -6.49 -0.40
CA SER A 10 -4.62 -5.97 -0.37
C SER A 10 -4.71 -4.44 -0.53
N GLY A 11 -3.59 -3.74 -0.53
CA GLY A 11 -3.58 -2.28 -0.53
C GLY A 11 -2.24 -1.66 -0.21
N VAL A 12 -2.11 -0.39 -0.55
CA VAL A 12 -0.98 0.46 -0.20
C VAL A 12 -1.36 1.32 0.99
N LYS A 13 -0.44 1.46 1.95
CA LYS A 13 -0.57 2.35 3.09
C LYS A 13 0.58 3.33 3.10
N ALA A 14 0.29 4.58 3.47
CA ALA A 14 1.26 5.64 3.63
C ALA A 14 1.14 6.26 5.03
N VAL A 15 2.28 6.57 5.64
CA VAL A 15 2.37 7.24 6.94
C VAL A 15 3.37 8.37 6.85
N LEU A 16 2.93 9.59 7.16
CA LEU A 16 3.80 10.75 7.31
C LEU A 16 4.14 10.92 8.78
N VAL A 17 5.44 11.01 9.09
CA VAL A 17 5.93 11.28 10.45
C VAL A 17 6.76 12.56 10.50
N ASP A 18 6.74 13.24 11.64
CA ASP A 18 7.62 14.37 11.90
C ASP A 18 9.02 13.91 12.34
N GLU A 19 9.88 14.88 12.70
CA GLU A 19 11.27 14.59 13.10
C GLU A 19 11.39 13.97 14.49
N ALA A 20 10.36 14.12 15.34
CA ALA A 20 10.27 13.44 16.62
C ALA A 20 9.67 12.03 16.49
N GLY A 21 9.26 11.62 15.28
CA GLY A 21 8.64 10.33 14.99
C GLY A 21 7.13 10.29 15.27
N ALA A 22 6.48 11.43 15.53
CA ALA A 22 5.04 11.48 15.70
C ALA A 22 4.32 11.34 14.36
N ILE A 23 3.20 10.61 14.35
CA ILE A 23 2.37 10.45 13.15
C ILE A 23 1.63 11.77 12.87
N VAL A 24 1.88 12.33 11.70
CA VAL A 24 1.23 13.54 11.19
C VAL A 24 0.00 13.19 10.36
N ALA A 25 0.10 12.15 9.54
CA ALA A 25 -1.01 11.69 8.69
C ALA A 25 -0.86 10.22 8.30
N THR A 26 -1.98 9.59 7.99
CA THR A 26 -2.03 8.26 7.36
C THR A 26 -2.99 8.27 6.18
N SER A 27 -2.74 7.40 5.21
CA SER A 27 -3.64 7.15 4.08
C SER A 27 -3.54 5.70 3.64
N SER A 28 -4.61 5.16 3.07
CA SER A 28 -4.61 3.83 2.48
C SER A 28 -5.47 3.78 1.23
N ARG A 29 -5.08 2.90 0.30
CA ARG A 29 -5.83 2.59 -0.91
C ARG A 29 -5.87 1.09 -1.12
N ALA A 30 -7.06 0.55 -1.33
CA ALA A 30 -7.23 -0.86 -1.63
C ALA A 30 -6.67 -1.19 -3.02
N LEU A 31 -6.03 -2.34 -3.15
CA LEU A 31 -5.61 -2.93 -4.43
C LEU A 31 -6.49 -4.13 -4.74
N THR A 32 -6.71 -4.36 -6.03
CA THR A 32 -7.49 -5.50 -6.52
C THR A 32 -6.53 -6.62 -6.93
N LEU A 33 -6.95 -7.87 -6.73
CA LEU A 33 -6.24 -9.06 -7.18
C LEU A 33 -6.95 -9.66 -8.39
N SER A 34 -6.17 -10.13 -9.34
CA SER A 34 -6.64 -10.92 -10.47
C SER A 34 -6.39 -12.41 -10.19
N HIS A 35 -7.42 -13.22 -10.46
CA HIS A 35 -7.38 -14.68 -10.32
C HIS A 35 -7.92 -15.33 -11.61
N PRO A 36 -7.21 -15.23 -12.75
CA PRO A 36 -7.71 -15.71 -14.04
C PRO A 36 -7.82 -17.25 -14.11
N TYR A 37 -7.00 -17.95 -13.31
CA TYR A 37 -6.97 -19.41 -13.23
C TYR A 37 -6.88 -19.88 -11.78
N PRO A 38 -7.25 -21.15 -11.48
CA PRO A 38 -7.06 -21.72 -10.15
C PRO A 38 -5.61 -21.61 -9.67
N LEU A 39 -5.43 -21.23 -8.40
CA LEU A 39 -4.14 -21.04 -7.71
C LEU A 39 -3.29 -19.85 -8.18
N TRP A 40 -3.77 -19.03 -9.12
CA TRP A 40 -3.08 -17.84 -9.56
C TRP A 40 -3.48 -16.64 -8.70
N SER A 41 -2.54 -15.73 -8.45
CA SER A 41 -2.78 -14.49 -7.70
C SER A 41 -1.87 -13.41 -8.26
N GLU A 42 -2.44 -12.50 -9.02
CA GLU A 42 -1.71 -11.51 -9.81
C GLU A 42 -2.21 -10.08 -9.53
N GLN A 43 -1.37 -9.09 -9.77
CA GLN A 43 -1.71 -7.67 -9.75
C GLN A 43 -1.10 -6.97 -10.96
N ASP A 44 -1.78 -5.94 -11.45
CA ASP A 44 -1.24 -5.03 -12.45
C ASP A 44 -0.34 -3.98 -11.76
N PRO A 45 0.99 -3.93 -12.03
CA PRO A 45 1.90 -2.98 -11.42
C PRO A 45 1.53 -1.51 -11.66
N ASP A 46 0.81 -1.19 -12.75
CA ASP A 46 0.36 0.17 -13.04
C ASP A 46 -0.76 0.64 -12.08
N THR A 47 -1.33 -0.29 -11.29
CA THR A 47 -2.41 0.00 -10.33
C THR A 47 -1.93 0.20 -8.90
N TRP A 48 -0.66 -0.12 -8.60
CA TRP A 48 -0.03 0.09 -7.30
C TRP A 48 0.03 1.58 -6.93
#